data_AF-A0AAW6QCH6-F1
#
_entry.id   AF-A0AAW6QCH6-F1
#
_cell.length_a   1.000
_cell.length_b   1.000
_cell.length_c   1.000
_cell.angle_alpha   90.00
_cell.angle_beta   90.00
_cell.angle_gamma   90.00
#
_symmetry.space_group_name_H-M   'P 1'
#
loop_
_entity.id
_entity.type
_entity.pdbx_description
1 polymer ?
#
loop_
_entity_poly.entity_id
_entity_poly.type
_entity_poly.pdbx_seq_one_letter_code
_entity_poly.pdbx_strand_id
1 'polypeptide(L)'
;MKHSMIKTLTFAFVTAAFATQASAASHMERQITRDISNQTHRAVKVETNRYDALKTALNAKLNQLNQASDITTFNRLATDAKELAQQAKAAIKAQTFDFGESADNRRAQLDATYAGWKLNKLIDSLEQAATQSDLTAAKTEIRSHI
;
A
#
# COMPACT_ATOMS: atom_id res chain seq x y z
N MET A 1 41.65 22.13 -18.23
CA MET A 1 41.12 21.61 -16.95
C MET A 1 39.67 21.23 -17.17
N LYS A 2 39.31 20.00 -16.78
CA LYS A 2 37.97 19.42 -16.92
C LYS A 2 37.09 19.91 -15.76
N HIS A 3 35.90 20.43 -16.02
CA HIS A 3 34.78 20.30 -15.09
C HIS A 3 33.52 19.94 -15.87
N SER A 4 32.96 18.82 -15.44
CA SER A 4 31.78 18.13 -15.93
C SER A 4 30.58 18.48 -15.06
N MET A 5 29.38 18.27 -15.63
CA MET A 5 28.12 17.97 -14.92
C MET A 5 27.44 19.16 -14.20
N ILE A 6 26.12 19.35 -14.19
CA ILE A 6 25.01 18.40 -14.03
C ILE A 6 23.76 18.95 -14.76
N LYS A 7 23.00 18.07 -15.44
CA LYS A 7 21.69 18.36 -16.05
C LYS A 7 20.62 18.43 -14.96
N THR A 8 19.93 19.56 -14.83
CA THR A 8 18.74 19.72 -13.99
C THR A 8 17.56 19.03 -14.65
N LEU A 9 17.08 17.93 -14.07
CA LEU A 9 15.82 17.30 -14.44
C LEU A 9 14.74 17.80 -13.47
N THR A 10 13.91 18.72 -13.94
CA THR A 10 12.72 19.20 -13.22
C THR A 10 11.64 18.12 -13.30
N PHE A 11 11.30 17.51 -12.16
CA PHE A 11 10.12 16.64 -12.04
C PHE A 11 8.89 17.51 -11.81
N ALA A 12 8.01 17.58 -12.81
CA ALA A 12 6.68 18.14 -12.66
C ALA A 12 5.81 17.13 -11.87
N PHE A 13 5.33 17.54 -10.69
CA PHE A 13 4.32 16.79 -9.97
C PHE A 13 2.97 16.97 -10.64
N VAL A 14 2.45 15.90 -11.23
CA VAL A 14 1.05 15.81 -11.66
C VAL A 14 0.20 15.65 -10.40
N THR A 15 -0.44 16.73 -9.97
CA THR A 15 -1.57 16.68 -9.03
C THR A 15 -2.80 16.15 -9.75
N ALA A 16 -2.92 14.82 -9.84
CA ALA A 16 -4.17 14.19 -10.23
C ALA A 16 -5.16 14.27 -9.06
N ALA A 17 -6.23 15.03 -9.27
CA ALA A 17 -7.36 15.13 -8.38
C ALA A 17 -8.05 13.77 -8.22
N PHE A 18 -8.06 13.23 -7.00
CA PHE A 18 -8.99 12.17 -6.60
C PHE A 18 -9.94 12.73 -5.56
N ALA A 19 -10.95 13.47 -6.02
CA ALA A 19 -12.20 13.58 -5.30
C ALA A 19 -13.13 12.54 -5.89
N THR A 20 -13.42 11.46 -5.16
CA THR A 20 -14.78 10.90 -5.04
C THR A 20 -14.81 9.65 -4.14
N GLN A 21 -15.90 9.58 -3.37
CA GLN A 21 -16.41 8.46 -2.59
C GLN A 21 -15.71 8.19 -1.26
N ALA A 22 -16.12 8.97 -0.26
CA ALA A 22 -15.97 8.65 1.15
C ALA A 22 -16.78 7.39 1.49
N SER A 23 -16.18 6.23 1.28
CA SER A 23 -16.56 5.01 1.99
C SER A 23 -16.32 5.25 3.49
N ALA A 24 -17.29 4.93 4.33
CA ALA A 24 -17.29 5.24 5.75
C ALA A 24 -16.02 4.75 6.44
N ALA A 25 -15.06 5.66 6.63
CA ALA A 25 -13.80 5.36 7.26
C ALA A 25 -14.04 4.78 8.66
N SER A 26 -13.49 3.59 8.91
CA SER A 26 -13.62 2.92 10.22
C SER A 26 -13.12 3.83 11.35
N HIS A 27 -13.56 3.61 12.59
CA HIS A 27 -13.12 4.45 13.73
C HIS A 27 -11.58 4.55 13.83
N MET A 28 -10.89 3.45 13.53
CA MET A 28 -9.43 3.38 13.47
C MET A 28 -8.84 4.24 12.34
N GLU A 29 -9.45 4.20 11.15
CA GLU A 29 -9.01 4.99 10.00
C GLU A 29 -9.17 6.50 10.23
N ARG A 30 -10.27 6.92 10.88
CA ARG A 30 -10.47 8.32 11.30
C ARG A 30 -9.47 8.77 12.35
N GLN A 31 -9.07 7.89 13.27
CA GLN A 31 -8.09 8.21 14.30
C GLN A 31 -6.69 8.37 13.71
N ILE A 32 -6.26 7.41 12.89
CA ILE A 32 -4.95 7.43 12.24
C ILE A 32 -4.81 8.64 11.31
N THR A 33 -5.82 8.93 10.49
CA THR A 33 -5.78 10.07 9.55
C THR A 33 -5.64 11.40 10.31
N ARG A 34 -6.33 11.54 11.45
CA ARG A 34 -6.26 12.72 12.30
C ARG A 34 -4.89 12.86 12.98
N ASP A 35 -4.31 11.75 13.41
CA ASP A 35 -2.99 11.76 14.05
C ASP A 35 -1.87 12.08 13.04
N ILE A 36 -1.98 11.59 11.80
CA ILE A 36 -1.04 11.90 10.70
C ILE A 36 -1.16 13.37 10.27
N SER A 37 -2.37 13.91 10.13
CA SER A 37 -2.60 15.28 9.67
C SER A 37 -2.08 16.35 10.65
N ASN A 38 -1.92 16.00 11.92
CA ASN A 38 -1.57 16.94 12.98
C ASN A 38 -0.06 17.10 13.23
N GLN A 39 0.82 16.45 12.46
CA GLN A 39 2.27 16.51 12.67
C GLN A 39 2.99 17.36 11.61
N THR A 40 3.81 18.33 12.03
CA THR A 40 4.71 19.13 11.16
C THR A 40 5.89 18.30 10.67
N HIS A 41 6.29 18.49 9.40
CA HIS A 41 7.01 17.50 8.61
C HIS A 41 8.53 17.71 8.54
N ARG A 42 9.30 16.63 8.66
CA ARG A 42 10.63 16.49 8.07
C ARG A 42 10.67 15.26 7.17
N ALA A 43 11.29 15.38 6.00
CA ALA A 43 11.42 14.28 5.05
C ALA A 43 12.45 13.27 5.59
N VAL A 44 11.96 12.12 6.04
CA VAL A 44 12.79 11.00 6.46
C VAL A 44 13.38 10.30 5.22
N LYS A 45 14.70 10.06 5.22
CA LYS A 45 15.36 9.23 4.19
C LYS A 45 14.88 7.79 4.35
N VAL A 46 14.04 7.32 3.42
CA VAL A 46 13.62 5.92 3.35
C VAL A 46 14.73 5.15 2.64
N GLU A 47 15.51 4.40 3.39
CA GLU A 47 16.38 3.35 2.86
C GLU A 47 15.49 2.32 2.16
N THR A 48 15.81 1.90 0.93
CA THR A 48 14.93 1.06 0.08
C THR A 48 14.43 -0.16 0.85
N ASN A 49 13.21 -0.06 1.36
CA ASN A 49 12.71 -0.96 2.39
C ASN A 49 12.19 -2.22 1.70
N ARG A 50 12.48 -3.41 2.24
CA ARG A 50 11.91 -4.69 1.77
C ARG A 50 10.39 -4.59 1.60
N TYR A 51 9.75 -3.82 2.47
CA TYR A 51 8.33 -3.50 2.35
C TYR A 51 7.97 -2.78 1.04
N ASP A 52 8.73 -1.76 0.62
CA ASP A 52 8.43 -0.99 -0.59
C ASP A 52 8.55 -1.86 -1.86
N ALA A 53 9.57 -2.71 -1.93
CA ALA A 53 9.71 -3.67 -3.03
C ALA A 53 8.53 -4.64 -3.10
N LEU A 54 8.10 -5.18 -1.96
CA LEU A 54 6.93 -6.07 -1.86
C LEU A 54 5.64 -5.34 -2.20
N LYS A 55 5.49 -4.07 -1.79
CA LYS A 55 4.35 -3.23 -2.12
C LYS A 55 4.26 -2.96 -3.63
N THR A 56 5.40 -2.68 -4.29
CA THR A 56 5.45 -2.52 -5.74
C THR A 56 5.05 -3.81 -6.46
N ALA A 57 5.58 -4.97 -6.04
CA ALA A 57 5.22 -6.27 -6.59
C ALA A 57 3.74 -6.59 -6.39
N LEU A 58 3.21 -6.30 -5.20
CA LEU A 58 1.80 -6.48 -4.85
C LEU A 58 0.91 -5.62 -5.75
N ASN A 59 1.21 -4.33 -5.91
CA ASN A 59 0.45 -3.44 -6.79
C ASN A 59 0.43 -3.92 -8.24
N ALA A 60 1.58 -4.38 -8.75
CA ALA A 60 1.65 -4.97 -10.08
C ALA A 60 0.76 -6.22 -10.19
N LYS A 61 0.75 -7.06 -9.16
CA LYS A 61 -0.09 -8.27 -9.11
C LYS A 61 -1.58 -7.94 -9.04
N LEU A 62 -1.98 -6.95 -8.25
CA LEU A 62 -3.38 -6.49 -8.18
C LEU A 62 -3.86 -5.91 -9.52
N ASN A 63 -2.98 -5.23 -10.26
CA ASN A 63 -3.29 -4.76 -11.61
C ASN A 63 -3.52 -5.94 -12.57
N GLN A 64 -2.69 -6.98 -12.51
CA GLN A 64 -2.89 -8.21 -13.30
C GLN A 64 -4.21 -8.91 -12.93
N LEU A 65 -4.50 -9.00 -11.63
CA LEU A 65 -5.72 -9.61 -11.11
C LEU A 65 -6.98 -8.90 -11.63
N ASN A 66 -6.98 -7.56 -11.64
CA ASN A 66 -8.08 -6.77 -12.20
C ASN A 66 -8.29 -7.04 -13.71
N GLN A 67 -7.23 -7.39 -14.43
CA GLN A 67 -7.23 -7.68 -15.85
C GLN A 67 -7.50 -9.16 -16.18
N ALA A 68 -7.64 -10.05 -15.19
CA ALA A 68 -7.89 -11.47 -15.43
C ALA A 68 -9.14 -11.69 -16.29
N SER A 69 -9.05 -12.56 -17.29
CA SER A 69 -10.11 -12.88 -18.26
C SER A 69 -11.10 -13.94 -17.77
N ASP A 70 -10.67 -14.78 -16.82
CA ASP A 70 -11.40 -15.95 -16.36
C ASP A 70 -11.12 -16.21 -14.88
N ILE A 71 -12.01 -17.00 -14.25
CA ILE A 71 -11.97 -17.28 -12.81
C ILE A 71 -10.74 -18.10 -12.39
N THR A 72 -10.23 -18.98 -13.27
CA THR A 72 -9.05 -19.79 -12.97
C THR A 72 -7.79 -18.93 -12.90
N THR A 73 -7.60 -18.06 -13.89
CA THR A 73 -6.52 -17.07 -13.91
C THR A 73 -6.64 -16.10 -12.74
N PHE A 74 -7.86 -15.65 -12.44
CA PHE A 74 -8.14 -14.78 -11.30
C PHE A 74 -7.72 -15.43 -9.97
N ASN A 75 -8.16 -16.67 -9.69
CA ASN A 75 -7.86 -17.36 -8.44
C ASN A 75 -6.36 -17.62 -8.24
N ARG A 76 -5.64 -17.93 -9.32
CA ARG A 76 -4.18 -18.05 -9.28
C ARG A 76 -3.54 -16.70 -8.93
N LEU A 77 -3.93 -15.62 -9.61
CA LEU A 77 -3.39 -14.28 -9.34
C LEU A 77 -3.76 -13.77 -7.93
N ALA A 78 -4.95 -14.13 -7.42
CA ALA A 78 -5.39 -13.82 -6.07
C ALA A 78 -4.54 -14.53 -5.02
N THR A 79 -4.16 -15.78 -5.28
CA THR A 79 -3.25 -16.54 -4.42
C THR A 79 -1.87 -15.89 -4.38
N ASP A 80 -1.28 -15.55 -5.55
CA ASP A 80 0.00 -14.83 -5.63
C ASP A 80 -0.07 -13.48 -4.87
N ALA A 81 -1.16 -12.73 -5.05
CA ALA A 81 -1.35 -11.43 -4.40
C ALA A 81 -1.46 -11.57 -2.88
N LYS A 82 -2.15 -12.62 -2.40
CA LYS A 82 -2.28 -12.92 -0.97
C LYS A 82 -0.92 -13.20 -0.35
N GLU A 83 -0.09 -14.01 -1.01
CA GLU A 83 1.24 -14.32 -0.53
C GLU A 83 2.10 -13.05 -0.44
N LEU A 84 2.10 -12.21 -1.49
CA LEU A 84 2.79 -10.91 -1.49
C LEU A 84 2.30 -9.99 -0.38
N ALA A 85 0.99 -9.93 -0.12
CA ALA A 85 0.42 -9.15 0.97
C ALA A 85 0.86 -9.66 2.36
N GLN A 86 0.93 -10.98 2.55
CA GLN A 86 1.45 -11.59 3.78
C GLN A 86 2.94 -11.29 3.98
N GLN A 87 3.75 -11.39 2.92
CA GLN A 87 5.17 -11.04 2.96
C GLN A 87 5.37 -9.54 3.27
N ALA A 88 4.59 -8.66 2.63
CA ALA A 88 4.63 -7.22 2.88
C ALA A 88 4.27 -6.91 4.34
N LYS A 89 3.25 -7.58 4.90
CA LYS A 89 2.84 -7.44 6.30
C LYS A 89 3.94 -7.89 7.26
N ALA A 90 4.62 -9.00 6.96
CA ALA A 90 5.78 -9.44 7.73
C ALA A 90 6.93 -8.43 7.67
N ALA A 91 7.20 -7.85 6.49
CA ALA A 91 8.22 -6.84 6.32
C ALA A 91 7.94 -5.57 7.14
N ILE A 92 6.69 -5.09 7.19
CA ILE A 92 6.28 -3.97 8.06
C ILE A 92 6.59 -4.29 9.53
N LYS A 93 6.22 -5.48 10.01
CA LYS A 93 6.44 -5.88 11.42
C LYS A 93 7.92 -5.96 11.79
N ALA A 94 8.77 -6.21 10.81
CA ALA A 94 10.22 -6.28 11.01
C ALA A 94 10.90 -4.89 10.93
N GLN A 95 10.18 -3.82 10.60
CA GLN A 95 10.75 -2.48 10.57
C GLN A 95 11.08 -2.00 11.99
N THR A 96 12.28 -1.47 12.15
CA THR A 96 12.71 -0.72 13.31
C THR A 96 12.72 0.77 12.95
N PHE A 97 12.29 1.62 13.89
CA PHE A 97 12.22 3.06 13.70
C PHE A 97 13.14 3.72 14.72
N ASP A 98 14.22 4.33 14.24
CA ASP A 98 15.13 5.13 15.05
C ASP A 98 15.59 6.37 14.26
N PHE A 99 14.76 7.40 14.30
CA PHE A 99 14.96 8.70 13.65
C PHE A 99 15.51 9.76 14.62
N GLY A 100 15.97 9.37 15.81
CA GLY A 100 16.52 10.27 16.82
C GLY A 100 15.48 11.11 17.58
N GLU A 101 14.35 11.47 16.96
CA GLU A 101 13.24 12.16 17.61
C GLU A 101 12.07 11.20 17.90
N SER A 102 11.53 11.26 19.13
CA SER A 102 10.42 10.38 19.55
C SER A 102 9.14 10.61 18.76
N ALA A 103 8.90 11.83 18.28
CA ALA A 103 7.77 12.17 17.43
C ALA A 103 7.86 11.50 16.06
N ASP A 104 9.05 11.49 15.44
CA ASP A 104 9.29 10.86 14.14
C ASP A 104 9.19 9.33 14.23
N ASN A 105 9.71 8.72 15.31
CA ASN A 105 9.55 7.29 15.58
C ASN A 105 8.08 6.90 15.75
N ARG A 106 7.32 7.70 16.51
CA ARG A 106 5.88 7.48 16.69
C ARG A 106 5.13 7.59 15.37
N ARG A 107 5.48 8.56 14.52
CA ARG A 107 4.88 8.72 13.19
C ARG A 107 5.10 7.48 12.34
N ALA A 108 6.35 7.04 12.21
CA ALA A 108 6.69 5.88 11.40
C ALA A 108 6.00 4.60 11.91
N GLN A 109 5.86 4.45 13.23
CA GLN A 109 5.09 3.37 13.83
C GLN A 109 3.59 3.42 13.48
N LEU A 110 2.99 4.63 13.46
CA LEU A 110 1.59 4.82 13.04
C LEU A 110 1.40 4.50 11.55
N ASP A 111 2.31 4.97 10.70
CA ASP A 111 2.30 4.69 9.25
C ASP A 111 2.42 3.18 8.98
N ALA A 112 3.32 2.50 9.69
CA ALA A 112 3.48 1.05 9.64
C ALA A 112 2.22 0.31 10.13
N THR A 113 1.61 0.77 11.23
CA THR A 113 0.36 0.21 11.76
C THR A 113 -0.77 0.33 10.73
N TYR A 114 -0.91 1.50 10.11
CA TYR A 114 -1.93 1.74 9.08
C TYR A 114 -1.71 0.88 7.83
N ALA A 115 -0.47 0.79 7.36
CA ALA A 115 -0.11 -0.07 6.25
C ALA A 115 -0.41 -1.56 6.56
N GLY A 116 -0.11 -2.01 7.78
CA GLY A 116 -0.44 -3.36 8.24
C GLY A 116 -1.95 -3.63 8.28
N TRP A 117 -2.74 -2.64 8.71
CA TRP A 117 -4.21 -2.71 8.68
C TRP A 117 -4.75 -2.83 7.25
N LYS A 118 -4.25 -2.02 6.31
CA LYS A 118 -4.64 -2.10 4.89
C LYS A 118 -4.33 -3.46 4.28
N LEU A 119 -3.15 -4.01 4.60
CA LEU A 119 -2.78 -5.35 4.12
C LEU A 119 -3.68 -6.45 4.68
N ASN A 120 -4.15 -6.34 5.94
CA ASN A 120 -5.13 -7.28 6.48
C ASN A 120 -6.44 -7.22 5.69
N LYS A 121 -6.96 -6.01 5.45
CA LYS A 121 -8.18 -5.82 4.67
C LYS A 121 -8.07 -6.43 3.27
N LEU A 122 -6.92 -6.22 2.62
CA LEU A 122 -6.65 -6.81 1.32
C LEU A 122 -6.56 -8.34 1.36
N ILE A 123 -5.92 -8.92 2.39
CA ILE A 123 -5.86 -10.37 2.56
C ILE A 123 -7.27 -10.94 2.75
N ASP A 124 -8.08 -10.32 3.62
CA ASP A 124 -9.46 -10.75 3.86
C ASP A 124 -10.29 -10.67 2.57
N SER A 125 -10.11 -9.61 1.76
CA SER A 125 -10.82 -9.46 0.49
C SER A 125 -10.38 -10.47 -0.57
N LEU A 126 -9.08 -10.80 -0.62
CA LEU A 126 -8.56 -11.84 -1.51
C LEU A 126 -9.09 -13.22 -1.13
N GLU A 127 -9.24 -13.50 0.17
CA GLU A 127 -9.85 -14.73 0.67
C GLU A 127 -11.35 -14.79 0.33
N GLN A 128 -12.10 -13.69 0.49
CA GLN A 128 -13.51 -13.62 0.11
C GLN A 128 -13.72 -13.70 -1.41
N ALA A 129 -12.85 -13.09 -2.21
CA ALA A 129 -12.90 -13.19 -3.67
C ALA A 129 -12.70 -14.63 -4.15
N ALA A 130 -11.85 -15.40 -3.47
CA ALA A 130 -11.55 -16.80 -3.82
C ALA A 130 -12.72 -17.76 -3.52
N THR A 131 -13.71 -17.36 -2.71
CA THR A 131 -14.92 -18.18 -2.48
C THR A 131 -16.01 -17.95 -3.54
N GLN A 132 -15.84 -16.95 -4.40
CA GLN A 132 -16.80 -16.64 -5.44
C GLN A 132 -16.65 -17.61 -6.63
N SER A 133 -17.78 -18.02 -7.19
CA SER A 133 -17.83 -18.87 -8.38
C SER A 133 -17.80 -18.09 -9.69
N ASP A 134 -18.10 -16.78 -9.63
CA ASP A 134 -18.17 -15.88 -10.78
C ASP A 134 -17.06 -14.82 -10.73
N LEU A 135 -16.46 -14.53 -11.90
CA LEU A 135 -15.36 -13.58 -12.03
C LEU A 135 -15.76 -12.15 -11.68
N THR A 136 -16.98 -11.73 -12.02
CA THR A 136 -17.48 -10.38 -11.74
C THR A 136 -17.69 -10.18 -10.25
N ALA A 137 -18.28 -11.18 -9.57
CA ALA A 137 -18.42 -11.20 -8.12
C ALA A 137 -17.04 -11.17 -7.44
N ALA A 138 -16.10 -12.03 -7.87
CA ALA A 138 -14.75 -12.09 -7.32
C ALA A 138 -13.99 -10.76 -7.45
N LYS A 139 -14.10 -10.08 -8.60
CA LYS A 139 -13.49 -8.75 -8.82
C LYS A 139 -14.14 -7.65 -7.97
N THR A 140 -15.42 -7.78 -7.64
CA THR A 140 -16.14 -6.79 -6.82
C THR A 140 -15.62 -6.79 -5.38
N GLU A 141 -15.33 -7.97 -4.83
CA GLU A 141 -14.77 -8.11 -3.47
C GLU A 141 -13.41 -7.42 -3.31
N ILE A 142 -12.58 -7.40 -4.35
CA ILE A 142 -11.25 -6.74 -4.28
C ILE A 142 -11.40 -5.21 -4.33
N ARG A 143 -12.37 -4.72 -5.11
CA ARG A 143 -12.59 -3.27 -5.35
C ARG A 143 -13.16 -2.53 -4.14
N SER A 144 -13.83 -3.21 -3.22
CA SER A 144 -14.41 -2.59 -2.03
C SER A 144 -13.37 -2.10 -1.00
N HIS A 145 -12.08 -2.42 -1.21
CA HIS A 145 -10.99 -2.16 -0.27
C HIS A 145 -9.78 -1.41 -0.85
N ILE A 146 -9.82 -1.05 -2.15
CA ILE A 146 -8.85 -0.16 -2.81
C ILE A 146 -9.36 1.26 -2.72
#